data_AF-A0A0Q4LBP7-F1
#
_entry.id   AF-A0A0Q4LBP7-F1
#
_cell.length_a   1.000
_cell.length_b   1.000
_cell.length_c   1.000
_cell.angle_alpha   90.00
_cell.angle_beta   90.00
_cell.angle_gamma   90.00
#
_symmetry.space_group_name_H-M   'P 1'
#
loop_
_entity.id
_entity.type
_entity.pdbx_description
1 polymer ?
#
loop_
_entity_poly.entity_id
_entity_poly.type
_entity_poly.pdbx_seq_one_letter_code
_entity_poly.pdbx_strand_id
1 'polypeptide(L)'
;MKYAVATALLLAVAVPGIAQVPDPLAMTTDPADRAVMAEAASAVAGRPPDLAKLDAVLAKLPRPTPLRGMVQTVRAGVLASARNAGPAVAAVEEALRLLPDDPRPKLVAAGVYTFAGAPQRAADLWMEASRESPDYARTSDRYLMLALVGRLTDIGDRVRADRISARLDEIGFSAGLAPERSSAALARIREAIRNRQDADAIQTVTAIGNPNDLLSLYVDRRYAALWPRITEWAGADLAAQSLRYLNELRAGWTAADDFETATPYARQLARYQAFPTIVTLFLPMFERVQPGAAQNGAEFLAPIVARALATMDRGVEARALLAKVAASMPPEDSGNALNIDGAYLTLASMTTNWPDVLARADTFLARARTLGSNVNRSAVTSVQAWRACALWRTNQGAAAQRATAEVVLAEAILPGAAMDVHVCRGDIASARALLIARLTDEATRDWALHYVQPRLDTMSTPLARLVQPIEAAVRLAPDIVATANRFGRILPQPVDAALPKGFEAFRAPPRSKPLEPGAI
;
A
#
# COMPACT_ATOMS: atom_id res chain seq x y z
N MET A 1 -2.20 -11.59 -12.46
CA MET A 1 -0.91 -10.87 -12.43
C MET A 1 0.21 -11.88 -12.59
N LYS A 2 0.88 -11.93 -13.75
CA LYS A 2 2.08 -12.77 -13.93
C LYS A 2 3.26 -11.99 -13.35
N TYR A 3 3.76 -12.37 -12.18
CA TYR A 3 4.96 -11.77 -11.56
C TYR A 3 6.19 -12.13 -12.40
N ALA A 4 6.45 -11.38 -13.47
CA ALA A 4 7.59 -11.59 -14.38
C ALA A 4 8.92 -11.04 -13.84
N VAL A 5 9.02 -10.85 -12.52
CA VAL A 5 10.11 -10.12 -11.86
C VAL A 5 11.34 -11.01 -11.66
N ALA A 6 11.17 -12.32 -11.48
CA ALA A 6 12.29 -13.23 -11.20
C ALA A 6 13.19 -13.46 -12.43
N THR A 7 12.68 -13.34 -13.65
CA THR A 7 13.44 -13.73 -14.85
C THR A 7 14.38 -12.64 -15.36
N ALA A 8 14.06 -11.36 -15.15
CA ALA A 8 14.87 -10.27 -15.68
C ALA A 8 16.18 -10.06 -14.89
N LEU A 9 16.20 -10.42 -13.60
CA LEU A 9 17.34 -10.17 -12.69
C LEU A 9 18.53 -11.13 -12.86
N LEU A 10 18.32 -12.33 -13.40
CA LEU A 10 19.40 -13.33 -13.53
C LEU A 10 20.14 -13.28 -14.86
N LEU A 11 19.59 -12.59 -15.86
CA LEU A 11 20.16 -12.50 -17.22
C LEU A 11 20.42 -11.05 -17.61
N ALA A 12 20.84 -10.20 -16.67
CA ALA A 12 21.31 -8.86 -16.98
C ALA A 12 22.52 -8.97 -17.92
N VAL A 13 22.25 -8.98 -19.23
CA VAL A 13 23.20 -8.62 -20.28
C VAL A 13 23.73 -7.26 -19.86
N ALA A 14 25.05 -7.15 -19.72
CA ALA A 14 25.77 -5.99 -19.20
C ALA A 14 25.08 -4.67 -19.55
N VAL A 15 24.30 -4.13 -18.60
CA VAL A 15 23.89 -2.73 -18.66
C VAL A 15 25.15 -1.94 -18.31
N PRO A 16 25.68 -1.08 -19.20
CA PRO A 16 26.89 -0.35 -18.93
C PRO A 16 26.69 0.50 -17.66
N GLY A 17 27.58 0.31 -16.67
CA GLY A 17 27.58 1.08 -15.43
C GLY A 17 27.12 0.35 -14.16
N ILE A 18 26.58 -0.87 -14.25
CA ILE A 18 26.26 -1.68 -13.05
C ILE A 18 27.54 -2.37 -12.56
N ALA A 19 27.87 -2.21 -11.28
CA ALA A 19 28.94 -2.99 -10.65
C ALA A 19 28.66 -4.49 -10.86
N GLN A 20 29.53 -5.17 -11.62
CA GLN A 20 29.29 -6.55 -12.00
C GLN A 20 29.40 -7.44 -10.76
N VAL A 21 28.26 -7.92 -10.26
CA VAL A 21 28.24 -9.13 -9.44
C VAL A 21 28.79 -10.24 -10.34
N PRO A 22 29.88 -10.93 -9.94
CA PRO A 22 30.46 -11.99 -10.74
C PRO A 22 29.36 -12.95 -11.19
N ASP A 23 29.37 -13.30 -12.48
CA ASP A 23 28.46 -14.32 -12.98
C ASP A 23 28.72 -15.61 -12.18
N PRO A 24 27.78 -16.10 -11.35
CA PRO A 24 28.02 -17.30 -10.56
C PRO A 24 28.12 -18.53 -11.46
N LEU A 25 27.67 -18.45 -12.72
CA LEU A 25 27.94 -19.47 -13.74
C LEU A 25 29.43 -19.50 -14.11
N ALA A 26 30.12 -18.37 -14.07
CA ALA A 26 31.57 -18.32 -14.22
C ALA A 26 32.33 -18.77 -12.96
N MET A 27 31.64 -18.87 -11.81
CA MET A 27 32.22 -19.32 -10.55
C MET A 27 32.14 -20.85 -10.35
N THR A 28 31.38 -21.59 -11.18
CA THR A 28 31.34 -23.05 -11.05
C THR A 28 32.57 -23.70 -11.68
N THR A 29 33.43 -24.24 -10.82
CA THR A 29 34.60 -25.03 -11.24
C THR A 29 34.26 -26.50 -11.42
N ASP A 30 33.05 -26.90 -11.05
CA ASP A 30 32.64 -28.29 -10.98
C ASP A 30 32.35 -28.90 -12.37
N PRO A 31 32.99 -30.01 -12.75
CA PRO A 31 32.75 -30.66 -14.04
C PRO A 31 31.29 -31.10 -14.25
N ALA A 32 30.59 -31.55 -13.20
CA ALA A 32 29.20 -31.99 -13.31
C ALA A 32 28.25 -30.81 -13.54
N ASP A 33 28.51 -29.67 -12.89
CA ASP A 33 27.76 -28.43 -13.11
C ASP A 33 27.97 -27.91 -14.53
N ARG A 34 29.21 -27.94 -15.02
CA ARG A 34 29.55 -27.54 -16.40
C ARG A 34 28.80 -28.36 -17.44
N ALA A 35 28.61 -29.66 -17.20
CA ALA A 35 27.88 -30.55 -18.10
C ALA A 35 26.38 -30.18 -18.24
N VAL A 36 25.78 -29.53 -17.25
CA VAL A 36 24.35 -29.15 -17.25
C VAL A 36 24.11 -27.64 -17.36
N MET A 37 25.18 -26.83 -17.45
CA MET A 37 25.10 -25.37 -17.44
C MET A 37 24.24 -24.80 -18.58
N ALA A 38 24.37 -25.33 -19.80
CA ALA A 38 23.57 -24.87 -20.95
C ALA A 38 22.08 -25.18 -20.77
N GLU A 39 21.76 -26.33 -20.19
CA GLU A 39 20.38 -26.73 -19.88
C GLU A 39 19.81 -25.87 -18.75
N ALA A 40 20.59 -25.61 -17.70
CA ALA A 40 20.23 -24.72 -16.60
C ALA A 40 19.97 -23.30 -17.11
N ALA A 41 20.87 -22.74 -17.93
CA ALA A 41 20.71 -21.42 -18.54
C ALA A 41 19.44 -21.36 -19.41
N SER A 42 19.16 -22.40 -20.19
CA SER A 42 17.93 -22.49 -20.99
C SER A 42 16.66 -22.53 -20.14
N ALA A 43 16.67 -23.31 -19.05
CA ALA A 43 15.53 -23.41 -18.12
C ALA A 43 15.26 -22.07 -17.42
N VAL A 44 16.32 -21.36 -17.02
CA VAL A 44 16.25 -20.03 -16.39
C VAL A 44 15.80 -18.95 -17.38
N ALA A 45 16.23 -19.02 -18.64
CA ALA A 45 15.92 -18.02 -19.66
C ALA A 45 14.49 -18.05 -20.19
N GLY A 46 13.70 -19.08 -19.86
CA GLY A 46 12.29 -19.19 -20.26
C GLY A 46 11.47 -17.98 -19.81
N ARG A 47 10.52 -17.53 -20.64
CA ARG A 47 9.63 -16.40 -20.32
C ARG A 47 8.15 -16.80 -20.46
N PRO A 48 7.46 -17.21 -19.37
CA PRO A 48 7.98 -17.42 -18.01
C PRO A 48 8.86 -18.68 -17.91
N PRO A 49 9.71 -18.79 -16.86
CA PRO A 49 10.48 -20.01 -16.62
C PRO A 49 9.56 -21.20 -16.35
N ASP A 50 9.96 -22.37 -16.86
CA ASP A 50 9.18 -23.61 -16.76
C ASP A 50 9.62 -24.39 -15.52
N LEU A 51 8.69 -24.56 -14.56
CA LEU A 51 8.95 -25.26 -13.31
C LEU A 51 9.43 -26.69 -13.52
N ALA A 52 8.87 -27.42 -14.50
CA ALA A 52 9.25 -28.80 -14.76
C ALA A 52 10.68 -28.89 -15.32
N LYS A 53 11.09 -27.92 -16.15
CA LYS A 53 12.49 -27.84 -16.62
C LYS A 53 13.45 -27.49 -15.49
N LEU A 54 13.07 -26.59 -14.59
CA LEU A 54 13.87 -26.25 -13.41
C LEU A 54 14.04 -27.47 -12.49
N ASP A 55 12.96 -28.23 -12.24
CA ASP A 55 13.01 -29.47 -11.45
C ASP A 55 13.90 -30.54 -12.10
N ALA A 56 13.82 -30.70 -13.43
CA ALA A 56 14.68 -31.63 -14.17
C ALA A 56 16.16 -31.26 -14.10
N VAL A 57 16.50 -29.98 -14.17
CA VAL A 57 17.87 -29.48 -13.99
C VAL A 57 18.35 -29.73 -12.55
N LEU A 58 17.52 -29.44 -11.54
CA LEU A 58 17.87 -29.67 -10.14
C LEU A 58 18.13 -31.14 -9.80
N ALA A 59 17.44 -32.07 -10.46
CA ALA A 59 17.68 -33.50 -10.31
C ALA A 59 19.10 -33.91 -10.77
N LYS A 60 19.68 -33.19 -11.74
CA LYS A 60 21.05 -33.38 -12.22
C LYS A 60 22.10 -32.62 -11.39
N LEU A 61 21.66 -31.78 -10.46
CA LEU A 61 22.50 -30.99 -9.55
C LEU A 61 22.31 -31.44 -8.08
N PRO A 62 22.69 -32.67 -7.70
CA PRO A 62 22.45 -33.19 -6.34
C PRO A 62 23.37 -32.56 -5.28
N ARG A 63 24.46 -31.91 -5.68
CA ARG A 63 25.45 -31.33 -4.76
C ARG A 63 25.13 -29.87 -4.43
N PRO A 64 25.54 -29.38 -3.25
CA PRO A 64 25.30 -28.01 -2.82
C PRO A 64 26.24 -27.03 -3.52
N THR A 65 26.01 -26.77 -4.82
CA THR A 65 26.85 -25.88 -5.64
C THR A 65 26.20 -24.51 -5.89
N PRO A 66 26.98 -23.48 -6.29
CA PRO A 66 26.42 -22.18 -6.69
C PRO A 66 25.39 -22.28 -7.84
N LEU A 67 25.60 -23.16 -8.81
CA LEU A 67 24.65 -23.38 -9.92
C LEU A 67 23.30 -23.87 -9.40
N ARG A 68 23.30 -24.81 -8.44
CA ARG A 68 22.07 -25.26 -7.78
C ARG A 68 21.36 -24.10 -7.08
N GLY A 69 22.10 -23.22 -6.39
CA GLY A 69 21.56 -22.02 -5.74
C GLY A 69 20.87 -21.07 -6.73
N MET A 70 21.44 -20.86 -7.91
CA MET A 70 20.82 -20.02 -8.95
C MET A 70 19.53 -20.63 -9.49
N VAL A 71 19.52 -21.94 -9.79
CA VAL A 71 18.31 -22.63 -10.27
C VAL A 71 17.23 -22.61 -9.19
N GLN A 72 17.59 -22.80 -7.92
CA GLN A 72 16.66 -22.65 -6.79
C GLN A 72 16.11 -21.23 -6.65
N THR A 73 16.90 -20.20 -6.94
CA THR A 73 16.45 -18.80 -6.92
C THR A 73 15.32 -18.56 -7.93
N VAL A 74 15.48 -19.03 -9.18
CA VAL A 74 14.41 -18.92 -10.20
C VAL A 74 13.19 -19.74 -9.82
N ARG A 75 13.42 -20.98 -9.37
CA ARG A 75 12.37 -21.89 -8.95
C ARG A 75 11.52 -21.30 -7.82
N ALA A 76 12.14 -20.65 -6.84
CA ALA A 76 11.44 -19.96 -5.76
C ALA A 76 10.49 -18.87 -6.31
N GLY A 77 10.94 -18.07 -7.28
CA GLY A 77 10.11 -17.04 -7.93
C GLY A 77 8.92 -17.62 -8.70
N VAL A 78 9.12 -18.73 -9.42
CA VAL A 78 8.03 -19.44 -10.13
C VAL A 78 7.01 -20.02 -9.14
N LEU A 79 7.48 -20.69 -8.08
CA LEU A 79 6.63 -21.28 -7.05
C LEU A 79 5.83 -20.22 -6.28
N ALA A 80 6.44 -19.08 -5.97
CA ALA A 80 5.76 -17.96 -5.32
C ALA A 80 4.65 -17.39 -6.21
N SER A 81 4.92 -17.26 -7.51
CA SER A 81 3.91 -16.81 -8.49
C SER A 81 2.73 -17.78 -8.59
N ALA A 82 3.00 -19.09 -8.42
CA ALA A 82 1.98 -20.14 -8.35
C ALA A 82 1.33 -20.28 -6.96
N ARG A 83 1.61 -19.38 -6.01
CA ARG A 83 1.09 -19.36 -4.63
C ARG A 83 1.43 -20.59 -3.81
N ASN A 84 2.51 -21.28 -4.15
CA ASN A 84 2.98 -22.42 -3.40
C ASN A 84 4.02 -21.98 -2.36
N ALA A 85 3.56 -21.29 -1.31
CA ALA A 85 4.43 -20.59 -0.37
C ALA A 85 5.45 -21.49 0.33
N GLY A 86 5.05 -22.70 0.77
CA GLY A 86 5.96 -23.63 1.45
C GLY A 86 7.16 -24.06 0.58
N PRO A 87 6.92 -24.64 -0.61
CA PRO A 87 7.98 -24.96 -1.57
C PRO A 87 8.79 -23.74 -2.04
N ALA A 88 8.17 -22.57 -2.19
CA ALA A 88 8.89 -21.34 -2.53
C ALA A 88 9.87 -20.94 -1.41
N VAL A 89 9.43 -20.99 -0.15
CA VAL A 89 10.29 -20.74 1.02
C VAL A 89 11.43 -21.76 1.06
N ALA A 90 11.16 -23.05 0.91
CA ALA A 90 12.21 -24.08 0.93
C ALA A 90 13.25 -23.86 -0.17
N ALA A 91 12.82 -23.50 -1.39
CA ALA A 91 13.72 -23.19 -2.49
C ALA A 91 14.60 -21.97 -2.19
N VAL A 92 14.02 -20.90 -1.62
CA VAL A 92 14.77 -19.67 -1.35
C VAL A 92 15.73 -19.81 -0.16
N GLU A 93 15.38 -20.59 0.87
CA GLU A 93 16.30 -20.94 1.97
C GLU A 93 17.53 -21.68 1.46
N GLU A 94 17.32 -22.66 0.56
CA GLU A 94 18.43 -23.38 -0.04
C GLU A 94 19.28 -22.44 -0.91
N ALA A 95 18.66 -21.55 -1.68
CA ALA A 95 19.37 -20.55 -2.48
C ALA A 95 20.23 -19.62 -1.61
N LEU A 96 19.67 -19.06 -0.53
CA LEU A 96 20.40 -18.20 0.41
C LEU A 96 21.60 -18.92 1.06
N ARG A 97 21.46 -20.21 1.39
CA ARG A 97 22.55 -21.02 1.94
C ARG A 97 23.67 -21.28 0.92
N LEU A 98 23.31 -21.49 -0.34
CA LEU A 98 24.25 -21.80 -1.42
C LEU A 98 24.93 -20.57 -2.01
N LEU A 99 24.32 -19.40 -1.84
CA LEU A 99 24.76 -18.12 -2.40
C LEU A 99 24.66 -17.01 -1.35
N PRO A 100 25.39 -17.09 -0.22
CA PRO A 100 25.24 -16.15 0.89
C PRO A 100 25.66 -14.71 0.53
N ASP A 101 26.63 -14.55 -0.38
CA ASP A 101 27.16 -13.25 -0.80
C ASP A 101 26.50 -12.71 -2.08
N ASP A 102 25.51 -13.43 -2.64
CA ASP A 102 24.80 -12.99 -3.85
C ASP A 102 23.53 -12.21 -3.47
N PRO A 103 23.33 -10.98 -3.98
CA PRO A 103 22.15 -10.19 -3.67
C PRO A 103 20.86 -10.71 -4.34
N ARG A 104 20.95 -11.47 -5.45
CA ARG A 104 19.78 -11.95 -6.20
C ARG A 104 18.86 -12.88 -5.40
N PRO A 105 19.36 -13.96 -4.75
CA PRO A 105 18.52 -14.80 -3.90
C PRO A 105 17.89 -14.01 -2.74
N LYS A 106 18.56 -12.99 -2.20
CA LYS A 106 18.01 -12.10 -1.16
C LYS A 106 16.82 -11.28 -1.68
N LEU A 107 16.91 -10.72 -2.89
CA LEU A 107 15.80 -9.99 -3.51
C LEU A 107 14.61 -10.90 -3.83
N VAL A 108 14.85 -12.11 -4.34
CA VAL A 108 13.76 -13.09 -4.56
C VAL A 108 13.15 -13.53 -3.22
N ALA A 109 13.98 -13.76 -2.21
CA ALA A 109 13.52 -14.11 -0.86
C ALA A 109 12.67 -13.00 -0.24
N ALA A 110 13.01 -11.72 -0.44
CA ALA A 110 12.17 -10.62 -0.03
C ALA A 110 10.77 -10.71 -0.65
N GLY A 111 10.69 -11.04 -1.94
CA GLY A 111 9.43 -11.37 -2.63
C GLY A 111 8.65 -12.50 -1.95
N VAL A 112 9.29 -13.65 -1.75
CA VAL A 112 8.67 -14.84 -1.15
C VAL A 112 8.17 -14.55 0.27
N TYR A 113 9.02 -14.02 1.16
CA TYR A 113 8.69 -13.80 2.56
C TYR A 113 7.65 -12.69 2.78
N THR A 114 7.58 -11.70 1.88
CA THR A 114 6.52 -10.67 1.93
C THR A 114 5.14 -11.32 1.87
N PHE A 115 4.94 -12.28 0.97
CA PHE A 115 3.64 -12.93 0.76
C PHE A 115 3.45 -14.21 1.60
N ALA A 116 4.53 -14.78 2.15
CA ALA A 116 4.48 -15.93 3.07
C ALA A 116 4.25 -15.55 4.54
N GLY A 117 4.01 -14.27 4.85
CA GLY A 117 3.70 -13.81 6.22
C GLY A 117 4.94 -13.55 7.09
N ALA A 118 6.11 -13.35 6.50
CA ALA A 118 7.35 -13.00 7.18
C ALA A 118 7.94 -11.66 6.70
N PRO A 119 7.18 -10.54 6.73
CA PRO A 119 7.61 -9.27 6.15
C PRO A 119 8.86 -8.67 6.83
N GLN A 120 9.11 -8.96 8.11
CA GLN A 120 10.32 -8.50 8.80
C GLN A 120 11.58 -9.11 8.17
N ARG A 121 11.56 -10.43 7.95
CA ARG A 121 12.65 -11.14 7.29
C ARG A 121 12.82 -10.69 5.83
N ALA A 122 11.71 -10.47 5.13
CA ALA A 122 11.73 -9.92 3.78
C ALA A 122 12.46 -8.58 3.73
N ALA A 123 12.15 -7.68 4.66
CA ALA A 123 12.78 -6.36 4.75
C ALA A 123 14.25 -6.42 5.16
N ASP A 124 14.64 -7.29 6.09
CA ASP A 124 16.04 -7.44 6.46
C ASP A 124 16.88 -7.91 5.25
N LEU A 125 16.40 -8.91 4.50
CA LEU A 125 17.06 -9.42 3.28
C LEU A 125 17.10 -8.38 2.15
N TRP A 126 16.00 -7.64 1.95
CA TRP A 126 15.97 -6.57 0.95
C TRP A 126 16.95 -5.44 1.32
N MET A 127 17.00 -5.04 2.59
CA MET A 127 17.94 -4.01 3.05
C MET A 127 19.38 -4.44 2.84
N GLU A 128 19.72 -5.69 3.16
CA GLU A 128 21.04 -6.27 2.92
C GLU A 128 21.39 -6.24 1.42
N ALA A 129 20.52 -6.78 0.57
CA ALA A 129 20.71 -6.76 -0.89
C ALA A 129 20.85 -5.34 -1.45
N SER A 130 20.09 -4.37 -0.91
CA SER A 130 20.16 -2.98 -1.34
C SER A 130 21.47 -2.29 -0.99
N ARG A 131 22.20 -2.76 0.03
CA ARG A 131 23.52 -2.25 0.41
C ARG A 131 24.61 -2.89 -0.45
N GLU A 132 24.49 -4.19 -0.69
CA GLU A 132 25.43 -4.97 -1.52
C GLU A 132 25.35 -4.58 -2.99
N SER A 133 24.14 -4.44 -3.52
CA SER A 133 23.90 -3.97 -4.88
C SER A 133 22.66 -3.08 -4.96
N PRO A 134 22.86 -1.75 -4.81
CA PRO A 134 21.82 -0.75 -4.99
C PRO A 134 21.14 -0.84 -6.37
N ASP A 135 21.90 -1.15 -7.43
CA ASP A 135 21.37 -1.22 -8.79
C ASP A 135 20.40 -2.39 -8.98
N TYR A 136 20.71 -3.58 -8.44
CA TYR A 136 19.76 -4.69 -8.47
C TYR A 136 18.54 -4.40 -7.61
N ALA A 137 18.71 -3.87 -6.41
CA ALA A 137 17.59 -3.52 -5.55
C ALA A 137 16.66 -2.47 -6.17
N ARG A 138 17.20 -1.52 -6.97
CA ARG A 138 16.41 -0.52 -7.72
C ARG A 138 15.44 -1.16 -8.72
N THR A 139 15.74 -2.37 -9.21
CA THR A 139 14.87 -3.13 -10.13
C THR A 139 13.73 -3.87 -9.44
N SER A 140 13.61 -3.77 -8.11
CA SER A 140 12.52 -4.41 -7.37
C SER A 140 11.16 -3.98 -7.92
N ASP A 141 10.21 -4.91 -7.94
CA ASP A 141 8.86 -4.59 -8.36
C ASP A 141 8.21 -3.59 -7.40
N ARG A 142 7.56 -2.57 -7.98
CA ARG A 142 6.91 -1.51 -7.21
C ARG A 142 5.81 -2.05 -6.30
N TYR A 143 4.96 -2.93 -6.81
CA TYR A 143 3.89 -3.52 -6.02
C TYR A 143 4.44 -4.35 -4.86
N LEU A 144 5.51 -5.12 -5.07
CA LEU A 144 6.21 -5.83 -4.01
C LEU A 144 6.67 -4.88 -2.89
N MET A 145 7.34 -3.78 -3.25
CA MET A 145 7.84 -2.85 -2.23
C MET A 145 6.71 -2.17 -1.45
N LEU A 146 5.64 -1.77 -2.14
CA LEU A 146 4.44 -1.23 -1.48
C LEU A 146 3.78 -2.26 -0.56
N ALA A 147 3.71 -3.53 -0.99
CA ALA A 147 3.16 -4.61 -0.19
C ALA A 147 4.02 -4.88 1.05
N LEU A 148 5.35 -4.87 0.92
CA LEU A 148 6.28 -5.06 2.03
C LEU A 148 6.12 -3.95 3.09
N VAL A 149 6.16 -2.68 2.67
CA VAL A 149 5.98 -1.52 3.56
C VAL A 149 4.61 -1.56 4.24
N GLY A 150 3.54 -1.85 3.48
CA GLY A 150 2.19 -1.98 4.01
C GLY A 150 2.09 -3.10 5.05
N ARG A 151 2.68 -4.27 4.79
CA ARG A 151 2.64 -5.42 5.71
C ARG A 151 3.44 -5.19 6.98
N LEU A 152 4.58 -4.52 6.90
CA LEU A 152 5.33 -4.09 8.09
C LEU A 152 4.49 -3.15 8.96
N THR A 153 3.81 -2.19 8.33
CA THR A 153 2.90 -1.27 9.01
C THR A 153 1.73 -2.01 9.68
N ASP A 154 1.15 -3.00 9.00
CA ASP A 154 0.04 -3.83 9.47
C ASP A 154 0.38 -4.73 10.68
N ILE A 155 1.67 -4.98 10.92
CA ILE A 155 2.16 -5.70 12.11
C ILE A 155 2.80 -4.77 13.15
N GLY A 156 2.76 -3.45 12.92
CA GLY A 156 3.25 -2.44 13.85
C GLY A 156 4.74 -2.10 13.72
N ASP A 157 5.44 -2.70 12.76
CA ASP A 157 6.87 -2.46 12.54
C ASP A 157 7.12 -1.25 11.62
N ARG A 158 6.65 -0.09 12.09
CA ARG A 158 6.70 1.17 11.33
C ARG A 158 8.13 1.68 11.14
N VAL A 159 9.03 1.41 12.08
CA VAL A 159 10.44 1.81 11.98
C VAL A 159 11.13 1.08 10.82
N ARG A 160 10.93 -0.23 10.70
CA ARG A 160 11.47 -0.98 9.55
C ARG A 160 10.81 -0.55 8.26
N ALA A 161 9.50 -0.24 8.26
CA ALA A 161 8.80 0.28 7.09
C ALA A 161 9.39 1.63 6.62
N ASP A 162 9.59 2.57 7.54
CA ASP A 162 10.24 3.86 7.26
C ASP A 162 11.66 3.65 6.70
N ARG A 163 12.46 2.74 7.28
CA ARG A 163 13.82 2.44 6.78
C ARG A 163 13.83 1.96 5.34
N ILE A 164 12.90 1.07 4.98
CA ILE A 164 12.73 0.61 3.60
C ILE A 164 12.38 1.81 2.70
N SER A 165 11.37 2.61 3.07
CA SER A 165 10.95 3.77 2.29
C SER A 165 12.05 4.81 2.11
N ALA A 166 12.84 5.11 3.15
CA ALA A 166 13.99 6.00 3.06
C ALA A 166 15.07 5.42 2.13
N ARG A 167 15.38 4.13 2.27
CA ARG A 167 16.38 3.45 1.43
C ARG A 167 15.99 3.42 -0.04
N LEU A 168 14.69 3.26 -0.34
CA LEU A 168 14.19 3.34 -1.72
C LEU A 168 14.56 4.69 -2.35
N ASP A 169 14.33 5.80 -1.66
CA ASP A 169 14.73 7.12 -2.17
C ASP A 169 16.26 7.24 -2.35
N GLU A 170 17.04 6.80 -1.36
CA GLU A 170 18.51 6.85 -1.39
C GLU A 170 19.12 6.12 -2.59
N ILE A 171 18.59 4.95 -2.95
CA ILE A 171 19.10 4.18 -4.09
C ILE A 171 18.54 4.67 -5.42
N GLY A 172 17.73 5.73 -5.43
CA GLY A 172 17.05 6.20 -6.64
C GLY A 172 15.98 5.21 -7.12
N PHE A 173 15.36 4.46 -6.21
CA PHE A 173 14.09 3.78 -6.46
C PHE A 173 13.00 4.86 -6.56
N SER A 174 12.99 5.56 -7.69
CA SER A 174 11.90 6.45 -8.04
C SER A 174 10.75 5.57 -8.55
N ALA A 175 9.96 5.05 -7.61
CA ALA A 175 8.62 4.63 -7.97
C ALA A 175 7.94 5.92 -8.50
N GLY A 176 7.72 5.96 -9.81
CA GLY A 176 7.57 7.22 -10.57
C GLY A 176 6.38 8.10 -10.16
N LEU A 177 5.57 7.69 -9.19
CA LEU A 177 4.40 8.43 -8.75
C LEU A 177 4.70 9.38 -7.58
N ALA A 178 3.99 10.51 -7.59
CA ALA A 178 4.07 11.54 -6.56
C ALA A 178 3.83 11.04 -5.11
N PRO A 179 2.87 10.13 -4.83
CA PRO A 179 2.66 9.63 -3.47
C PRO A 179 3.87 8.91 -2.89
N GLU A 180 4.60 8.13 -3.70
CA GLU A 180 5.75 7.36 -3.23
C GLU A 180 6.94 8.25 -2.90
N ARG A 181 7.23 9.23 -3.77
CA ARG A 181 8.26 10.24 -3.48
C ARG A 181 7.96 10.97 -2.18
N SER A 182 6.70 11.34 -1.97
CA SER A 182 6.27 12.00 -0.73
C SER A 182 6.44 11.13 0.50
N SER A 183 6.00 9.86 0.44
CA SER A 183 6.14 8.92 1.55
C SER A 183 7.61 8.59 1.86
N ALA A 184 8.46 8.54 0.85
CA ALA A 184 9.89 8.33 1.01
C ALA A 184 10.58 9.54 1.68
N ALA A 185 10.22 10.76 1.28
CA ALA A 185 10.67 11.99 1.95
C ALA A 185 10.21 12.06 3.42
N LEU A 186 8.96 11.68 3.70
CA LEU A 186 8.45 11.56 5.07
C LEU A 186 9.27 10.56 5.89
N ALA A 187 9.56 9.38 5.32
CA ALA A 187 10.35 8.37 5.98
C ALA A 187 11.79 8.83 6.28
N ARG A 188 12.43 9.56 5.35
CA ARG A 188 13.75 10.17 5.58
C ARG A 188 13.72 11.18 6.72
N ILE A 189 12.70 12.03 6.80
CA ILE A 189 12.54 12.97 7.91
C ILE A 189 12.41 12.21 9.24
N ARG A 190 11.61 11.15 9.28
CA ARG A 190 11.44 10.34 10.49
C ARG A 190 12.75 9.68 10.93
N GLU A 191 13.53 9.13 10.00
CA GLU A 191 14.86 8.58 10.28
C GLU A 191 15.84 9.67 10.76
N ALA A 192 15.89 10.83 10.09
CA ALA A 192 16.75 11.94 10.47
C ALA A 192 16.46 12.42 11.90
N ILE A 193 15.19 12.58 12.25
CA ILE A 193 14.79 12.96 13.62
C ILE A 193 15.19 11.87 14.64
N ARG A 194 14.99 10.58 14.32
CA ARG A 194 15.44 9.47 15.19
C ARG A 194 16.96 9.49 15.40
N ASN A 195 17.72 9.87 14.38
CA ASN A 195 19.17 9.98 14.41
C ASN A 195 19.68 11.33 14.92
N ARG A 196 18.79 12.23 15.38
CA ARG A 196 19.11 13.60 15.86
C ARG A 196 19.77 14.47 14.79
N GLN A 197 19.41 14.27 13.53
CA GLN A 197 19.85 15.02 12.36
C GLN A 197 18.79 16.06 11.97
N ASP A 198 18.45 16.97 12.89
CA ASP A 198 17.33 17.90 12.73
C ASP A 198 17.52 18.83 11.50
N ALA A 199 18.76 19.22 11.18
CA ALA A 199 19.06 20.03 10.00
C ALA A 199 18.69 19.29 8.69
N ASP A 200 19.02 18.00 8.58
CA ASP A 200 18.69 17.17 7.41
C ASP A 200 17.17 17.00 7.29
N ALA A 201 16.48 16.83 8.43
CA ALA A 201 15.03 16.78 8.48
C ALA A 201 14.39 18.09 7.98
N ILE A 202 14.89 19.24 8.42
CA ILE A 202 14.41 20.57 7.99
C ILE A 202 14.60 20.77 6.48
N GLN A 203 15.76 20.41 5.94
CA GLN A 203 16.05 20.52 4.50
C GLN A 203 15.14 19.63 3.65
N THR A 204 14.76 18.46 4.18
CA THR A 204 13.94 17.48 3.45
C THR A 204 12.45 17.85 3.40
N VAL A 205 11.97 18.79 4.24
CA VAL A 205 10.52 19.16 4.30
C VAL A 205 9.93 19.49 2.92
N THR A 206 10.68 20.17 2.06
CA THR A 206 10.17 20.60 0.74
C THR A 206 10.05 19.46 -0.27
N ALA A 207 10.62 18.30 0.01
CA ALA A 207 10.45 17.09 -0.81
C ALA A 207 9.13 16.37 -0.57
N ILE A 208 8.40 16.70 0.51
CA ILE A 208 7.07 16.12 0.77
C ILE A 208 6.03 16.77 -0.15
N GLY A 209 5.55 15.98 -1.11
CA GLY A 209 4.51 16.36 -2.06
C GLY A 209 3.09 16.27 -1.48
N ASN A 210 2.78 15.19 -0.75
CA ASN A 210 1.43 14.92 -0.28
C ASN A 210 1.09 15.75 0.97
N PRO A 211 0.00 16.55 0.97
CA PRO A 211 -0.39 17.33 2.15
C PRO A 211 -0.69 16.47 3.38
N ASN A 212 -1.11 15.21 3.23
CA ASN A 212 -1.33 14.32 4.38
C ASN A 212 -0.02 13.86 5.05
N ASP A 213 1.03 13.66 4.26
CA ASP A 213 2.35 13.31 4.78
C ASP A 213 2.95 14.51 5.53
N LEU A 214 2.75 15.74 5.03
CA LEU A 214 3.07 16.96 5.77
C LEU A 214 2.23 17.11 7.03
N LEU A 215 0.92 16.82 6.96
CA LEU A 215 0.03 16.91 8.12
C LEU A 215 0.53 16.04 9.26
N SER A 216 0.99 14.82 8.98
CA SER A 216 1.58 13.89 9.95
C SER A 216 2.70 14.53 10.78
N LEU A 217 3.57 15.31 10.15
CA LEU A 217 4.64 16.07 10.82
C LEU A 217 4.10 17.33 11.49
N TYR A 218 3.16 18.00 10.82
CA TYR A 218 2.64 19.29 11.24
C TYR A 218 1.79 19.19 12.51
N VAL A 219 1.18 18.06 12.84
CA VAL A 219 0.33 17.92 14.03
C VAL A 219 0.99 17.23 15.21
N ASP A 220 2.08 16.49 15.01
CA ASP A 220 2.77 15.74 16.08
C ASP A 220 3.92 16.57 16.68
N ARG A 221 3.90 16.71 18.01
CA ARG A 221 4.87 17.55 18.74
C ARG A 221 6.30 17.01 18.67
N ARG A 222 6.50 15.74 18.35
CA ARG A 222 7.84 15.18 18.06
C ARG A 222 8.55 15.93 16.93
N TYR A 223 7.79 16.53 16.02
CA TYR A 223 8.33 17.27 14.86
C TYR A 223 8.12 18.78 14.99
N ALA A 224 7.93 19.30 16.21
CA ALA A 224 7.64 20.72 16.43
C ALA A 224 8.71 21.66 15.86
N ALA A 225 9.98 21.24 15.86
CA ALA A 225 11.08 21.99 15.25
C ALA A 225 10.92 22.19 13.73
N LEU A 226 10.16 21.32 13.04
CA LEU A 226 9.91 21.40 11.60
C LEU A 226 8.73 22.33 11.26
N TRP A 227 7.89 22.67 12.24
CA TRP A 227 6.65 23.42 11.98
C TRP A 227 6.86 24.77 11.30
N PRO A 228 7.85 25.61 11.67
CA PRO A 228 8.09 26.87 10.96
C PRO A 228 8.40 26.65 9.48
N ARG A 229 9.23 25.64 9.16
CA ARG A 229 9.58 25.30 7.78
C ARG A 229 8.38 24.77 6.99
N ILE A 230 7.53 23.96 7.61
CA ILE A 230 6.29 23.50 6.99
C ILE A 230 5.35 24.67 6.69
N THR A 231 5.18 25.61 7.63
CA THR A 231 4.35 26.80 7.43
C THR A 231 4.88 27.67 6.28
N GLU A 232 6.18 27.90 6.23
CA GLU A 232 6.84 28.66 5.15
C GLU A 232 6.61 28.00 3.78
N TRP A 233 6.76 26.67 3.71
CA TRP A 233 6.65 25.92 2.46
C TRP A 233 5.21 25.73 1.97
N ALA A 234 4.30 25.33 2.87
CA ALA A 234 2.98 24.82 2.53
C ALA A 234 1.82 25.76 2.90
N GLY A 235 2.09 26.79 3.71
CA GLY A 235 1.06 27.61 4.35
C GLY A 235 0.52 26.96 5.64
N ALA A 236 -0.11 27.77 6.50
CA ALA A 236 -0.60 27.30 7.80
C ALA A 236 -1.75 26.27 7.71
N ASP A 237 -2.45 26.24 6.58
CA ASP A 237 -3.56 25.34 6.24
C ASP A 237 -3.18 24.28 5.19
N LEU A 238 -1.90 24.25 4.79
CA LEU A 238 -1.34 23.38 3.74
C LEU A 238 -1.95 23.57 2.34
N ALA A 239 -2.78 24.60 2.11
CA ALA A 239 -3.53 24.77 0.86
C ALA A 239 -2.62 24.96 -0.37
N ALA A 240 -1.49 25.64 -0.20
CA ALA A 240 -0.52 25.83 -1.28
C ALA A 240 0.11 24.50 -1.70
N GLN A 241 0.42 23.62 -0.75
CA GLN A 241 0.93 22.28 -1.06
C GLN A 241 -0.14 21.41 -1.70
N SER A 242 -1.37 21.46 -1.18
CA SER A 242 -2.52 20.76 -1.75
C SER A 242 -2.74 21.10 -3.23
N LEU A 243 -2.63 22.38 -3.61
CA LEU A 243 -2.72 22.82 -5.00
C LEU A 243 -1.58 22.26 -5.87
N ARG A 244 -0.33 22.34 -5.39
CA ARG A 244 0.84 21.80 -6.12
C ARG A 244 0.69 20.30 -6.37
N TYR A 245 0.34 19.56 -5.32
CA TYR A 245 0.21 18.11 -5.39
C TYR A 245 -0.92 17.65 -6.32
N LEU A 246 -2.09 18.29 -6.26
CA LEU A 246 -3.18 18.00 -7.20
C LEU A 246 -2.78 18.28 -8.66
N ASN A 247 -2.02 19.34 -8.91
CA ASN A 247 -1.52 19.63 -10.26
C ASN A 247 -0.53 18.58 -10.74
N GLU A 248 0.38 18.12 -9.87
CA GLU A 248 1.32 17.05 -10.16
C GLU A 248 0.60 15.72 -10.47
N LEU A 249 -0.37 15.34 -9.63
CA LEU A 249 -1.18 14.13 -9.85
C LEU A 249 -1.98 14.19 -11.15
N ARG A 250 -2.61 15.33 -11.44
CA ARG A 250 -3.33 15.55 -12.71
C ARG A 250 -2.37 15.43 -13.90
N ALA A 251 -1.20 16.07 -13.83
CA ALA A 251 -0.20 16.01 -14.90
C ALA A 251 0.30 14.59 -15.14
N GLY A 252 0.62 13.84 -14.07
CA GLY A 252 1.03 12.44 -14.16
C GLY A 252 -0.05 11.56 -14.79
N TRP A 253 -1.31 11.70 -14.36
CA TRP A 253 -2.43 10.97 -14.95
C TRP A 253 -2.66 11.36 -16.42
N THR A 254 -2.67 12.64 -16.77
CA THR A 254 -2.88 13.06 -18.17
C THR A 254 -1.76 12.60 -19.09
N ALA A 255 -0.52 12.48 -18.59
CA ALA A 255 0.60 12.00 -19.38
C ALA A 255 0.53 10.49 -19.66
N ALA A 256 0.07 9.69 -18.70
CA ALA A 256 0.06 8.22 -18.80
C ALA A 256 -1.28 7.63 -19.27
N ASP A 257 -2.40 8.29 -18.96
CA ASP A 257 -3.77 7.85 -19.26
C ASP A 257 -4.08 6.40 -18.82
N ASP A 258 -3.55 5.98 -17.67
CA ASP A 258 -3.73 4.64 -17.12
C ASP A 258 -4.45 4.64 -15.76
N PHE A 259 -4.91 3.46 -15.34
CA PHE A 259 -5.59 3.30 -14.04
C PHE A 259 -4.66 3.54 -12.85
N GLU A 260 -3.36 3.29 -13.03
CA GLU A 260 -2.36 3.34 -11.98
C GLU A 260 -2.07 4.78 -11.54
N THR A 261 -1.94 5.69 -12.50
CA THR A 261 -1.78 7.14 -12.29
C THR A 261 -3.11 7.84 -12.00
N ALA A 262 -4.23 7.34 -12.53
CA ALA A 262 -5.56 7.84 -12.20
C ALA A 262 -5.94 7.61 -10.73
N THR A 263 -5.57 6.45 -10.18
CA THR A 263 -5.91 6.06 -8.79
C THR A 263 -5.48 7.08 -7.73
N PRO A 264 -4.21 7.52 -7.64
CA PRO A 264 -3.82 8.51 -6.64
C PRO A 264 -4.48 9.87 -6.88
N TYR A 265 -4.71 10.29 -8.13
CA TYR A 265 -5.43 11.53 -8.42
C TYR A 265 -6.90 11.45 -7.95
N ALA A 266 -7.62 10.39 -8.30
CA ALA A 266 -8.99 10.15 -7.85
C ALA A 266 -9.08 10.04 -6.32
N ARG A 267 -8.11 9.38 -5.67
CA ARG A 267 -8.06 9.29 -4.20
C ARG A 267 -7.90 10.65 -3.56
N GLN A 268 -7.04 11.50 -4.11
CA GLN A 268 -6.83 12.84 -3.58
C GLN A 268 -8.08 13.72 -3.80
N LEU A 269 -8.72 13.65 -4.97
CA LEU A 269 -10.02 14.31 -5.22
C LEU A 269 -11.13 13.83 -4.27
N ALA A 270 -11.14 12.55 -3.91
CA ALA A 270 -12.11 11.99 -2.96
C ALA A 270 -11.94 12.58 -1.55
N ARG A 271 -10.71 12.93 -1.14
CA ARG A 271 -10.44 13.59 0.15
C ARG A 271 -11.05 14.99 0.20
N TYR A 272 -11.01 15.73 -0.90
CA TYR A 272 -11.72 17.01 -1.07
C TYR A 272 -13.22 16.86 -1.36
N GLN A 273 -13.75 15.64 -1.31
CA GLN A 273 -15.16 15.34 -1.63
C GLN A 273 -15.60 15.82 -3.02
N ALA A 274 -14.67 15.90 -3.98
CA ALA A 274 -14.93 16.30 -5.36
C ALA A 274 -15.56 15.15 -6.17
N PHE A 275 -16.63 14.55 -5.63
CA PHE A 275 -17.27 13.36 -6.22
C PHE A 275 -17.79 13.59 -7.64
N PRO A 276 -18.43 14.72 -7.99
CA PRO A 276 -18.83 14.99 -9.37
C PRO A 276 -17.63 14.96 -10.32
N THR A 277 -16.52 15.60 -9.94
CA THR A 277 -15.27 15.61 -10.70
C THR A 277 -14.71 14.21 -10.91
N ILE A 278 -14.69 13.37 -9.85
CA ILE A 278 -14.24 11.98 -9.93
C ILE A 278 -15.07 11.21 -10.96
N VAL A 279 -16.39 11.31 -10.89
CA VAL A 279 -17.28 10.59 -11.80
C VAL A 279 -17.08 11.07 -13.24
N THR A 280 -17.03 12.38 -13.48
CA THR A 280 -16.84 12.94 -14.82
C THR A 280 -15.49 12.53 -15.44
N LEU A 281 -14.39 12.56 -14.68
CA LEU A 281 -13.07 12.27 -15.22
C LEU A 281 -12.82 10.77 -15.40
N PHE A 282 -13.22 9.94 -14.44
CA PHE A 282 -12.72 8.56 -14.36
C PHE A 282 -13.75 7.49 -14.71
N LEU A 283 -15.05 7.76 -14.65
CA LEU A 283 -16.05 6.77 -15.09
C LEU A 283 -15.88 6.37 -16.57
N PRO A 284 -15.60 7.30 -17.52
CA PRO A 284 -15.37 6.94 -18.92
C PRO A 284 -14.18 6.00 -19.14
N MET A 285 -13.16 6.03 -18.27
CA MET A 285 -12.01 5.12 -18.35
C MET A 285 -12.41 3.64 -18.23
N PHE A 286 -13.60 3.34 -17.69
CA PHE A 286 -14.09 1.97 -17.61
C PHE A 286 -14.75 1.49 -18.91
N GLU A 287 -14.92 2.34 -19.93
CA GLU A 287 -15.40 1.92 -21.25
C GLU A 287 -14.44 0.92 -21.92
N ARG A 288 -13.12 1.10 -21.74
CA ARG A 288 -12.07 0.18 -22.23
C ARG A 288 -11.96 -1.14 -21.46
N VAL A 289 -12.65 -1.30 -20.33
CA VAL A 289 -12.65 -2.57 -19.58
C VAL A 289 -13.54 -3.58 -20.28
N GLN A 290 -12.96 -4.71 -20.70
CA GLN A 290 -13.65 -5.79 -21.40
C GLN A 290 -13.69 -7.06 -20.54
N PRO A 291 -14.76 -7.86 -20.60
CA PRO A 291 -14.81 -9.16 -19.91
C PRO A 291 -13.64 -10.06 -20.29
N GLY A 292 -13.06 -10.77 -19.31
CA GLY A 292 -11.90 -11.64 -19.51
C GLY A 292 -10.57 -10.94 -19.87
N ALA A 293 -10.57 -9.61 -20.03
CA ALA A 293 -9.36 -8.83 -20.32
C ALA A 293 -9.01 -7.94 -19.13
N ALA A 294 -8.25 -8.50 -18.19
CA ALA A 294 -7.84 -7.79 -16.98
C ALA A 294 -7.06 -6.51 -17.34
N GLN A 295 -7.54 -5.39 -16.84
CA GLN A 295 -6.88 -4.09 -16.97
C GLN A 295 -6.21 -3.78 -15.63
N ASN A 296 -4.89 -3.89 -15.58
CA ASN A 296 -4.12 -3.64 -14.35
C ASN A 296 -4.49 -2.27 -13.78
N GLY A 297 -4.84 -2.24 -12.49
CA GLY A 297 -5.17 -1.01 -11.78
C GLY A 297 -6.66 -0.69 -11.74
N ALA A 298 -7.49 -1.28 -12.61
CA ALA A 298 -8.93 -1.06 -12.60
C ALA A 298 -9.55 -1.46 -11.25
N GLU A 299 -9.03 -2.50 -10.60
CA GLU A 299 -9.46 -2.97 -9.28
C GLU A 299 -9.20 -1.97 -8.15
N PHE A 300 -8.29 -1.00 -8.34
CA PHE A 300 -7.98 0.02 -7.34
C PHE A 300 -8.72 1.35 -7.60
N LEU A 301 -8.97 1.70 -8.87
CA LEU A 301 -9.73 2.91 -9.22
C LEU A 301 -11.25 2.70 -9.05
N ALA A 302 -11.78 1.54 -9.44
CA ALA A 302 -13.22 1.29 -9.44
C ALA A 302 -13.88 1.48 -8.06
N PRO A 303 -13.29 1.03 -6.93
CA PRO A 303 -13.85 1.30 -5.60
C PRO A 303 -14.01 2.79 -5.28
N ILE A 304 -13.10 3.65 -5.77
CA ILE A 304 -13.14 5.10 -5.54
C ILE A 304 -14.29 5.72 -6.34
N VAL A 305 -14.41 5.37 -7.63
CA VAL A 305 -15.46 5.88 -8.52
C VAL A 305 -16.83 5.36 -8.10
N ALA A 306 -16.95 4.08 -7.73
CA ALA A 306 -18.19 3.50 -7.23
C ALA A 306 -18.67 4.19 -5.95
N ARG A 307 -17.76 4.49 -5.01
CA ARG A 307 -18.10 5.27 -3.82
C ARG A 307 -18.56 6.69 -4.16
N ALA A 308 -17.90 7.36 -5.11
CA ALA A 308 -18.31 8.68 -5.58
C ALA A 308 -19.73 8.65 -6.17
N LEU A 309 -20.04 7.67 -7.03
CA LEU A 309 -21.38 7.42 -7.56
C LEU A 309 -22.41 7.20 -6.44
N ALA A 310 -22.11 6.34 -5.47
CA ALA A 310 -23.03 6.04 -4.38
C ALA A 310 -23.29 7.26 -3.47
N THR A 311 -22.29 8.09 -3.21
CA THR A 311 -22.45 9.36 -2.48
C THR A 311 -23.35 10.35 -3.23
N MET A 312 -23.41 10.26 -4.55
CA MET A 312 -24.30 11.06 -5.42
C MET A 312 -25.66 10.38 -5.67
N ASP A 313 -26.06 9.40 -4.84
CA ASP A 313 -27.30 8.63 -4.96
C ASP A 313 -27.40 7.77 -6.24
N ARG A 314 -26.27 7.52 -6.92
CA ARG A 314 -26.18 6.69 -8.14
C ARG A 314 -25.74 5.26 -7.81
N GLY A 315 -26.34 4.67 -6.78
CA GLY A 315 -25.93 3.37 -6.23
C GLY A 315 -26.09 2.18 -7.20
N VAL A 316 -27.03 2.25 -8.15
CA VAL A 316 -27.19 1.23 -9.20
C VAL A 316 -26.00 1.23 -10.14
N GLU A 317 -25.59 2.41 -10.61
CA GLU A 317 -24.41 2.56 -11.49
C GLU A 317 -23.12 2.19 -10.77
N ALA A 318 -23.00 2.51 -9.48
CA ALA A 318 -21.87 2.08 -8.66
C ALA A 318 -21.70 0.56 -8.66
N ARG A 319 -22.81 -0.19 -8.47
CA ARG A 319 -22.80 -1.66 -8.52
C ARG A 319 -22.51 -2.20 -9.93
N ALA A 320 -23.08 -1.58 -10.97
CA ALA A 320 -22.82 -1.96 -12.36
C ALA A 320 -21.34 -1.80 -12.73
N LEU A 321 -20.69 -0.72 -12.27
CA LEU A 321 -19.26 -0.50 -12.44
C LEU A 321 -18.43 -1.61 -11.79
N LEU A 322 -18.70 -1.94 -10.52
CA LEU A 322 -17.98 -3.02 -9.83
C LEU A 322 -18.21 -4.38 -10.50
N ALA A 323 -19.41 -4.65 -11.01
CA ALA A 323 -19.71 -5.88 -11.74
C ALA A 323 -18.92 -5.98 -13.05
N LYS A 324 -18.84 -4.86 -13.80
CA LYS A 324 -18.04 -4.79 -15.03
C LYS A 324 -16.57 -5.09 -14.77
N VAL A 325 -16.00 -4.52 -13.70
CA VAL A 325 -14.60 -4.76 -13.35
C VAL A 325 -14.41 -6.19 -12.84
N ALA A 326 -15.31 -6.72 -12.01
CA ALA A 326 -15.24 -8.12 -11.59
C ALA A 326 -15.23 -9.09 -12.80
N ALA A 327 -16.04 -8.82 -13.82
CA ALA A 327 -16.12 -9.64 -15.03
C ALA A 327 -14.87 -9.57 -15.94
N SER A 328 -14.01 -8.56 -15.79
CA SER A 328 -12.74 -8.48 -16.52
C SER A 328 -11.61 -9.25 -15.85
N MET A 329 -11.76 -9.58 -14.57
CA MET A 329 -10.75 -10.30 -13.82
C MET A 329 -10.75 -11.79 -14.19
N PRO A 330 -9.57 -12.43 -14.26
CA PRO A 330 -9.51 -13.86 -14.52
C PRO A 330 -10.22 -14.62 -13.37
N PRO A 331 -10.83 -15.78 -13.67
CA PRO A 331 -11.61 -16.55 -12.70
C PRO A 331 -10.75 -17.11 -11.55
N GLU A 332 -9.43 -17.14 -11.71
CA GLU A 332 -8.50 -17.52 -10.66
C GLU A 332 -8.62 -16.58 -9.44
N ASP A 333 -8.91 -17.18 -8.29
CA ASP A 333 -9.21 -16.52 -7.00
C ASP A 333 -8.01 -15.68 -6.54
N SER A 334 -7.89 -14.46 -7.07
CA SER A 334 -6.77 -13.59 -6.79
C SER A 334 -7.04 -12.67 -5.60
N GLY A 335 -6.01 -12.40 -4.78
CA GLY A 335 -6.13 -11.39 -3.72
C GLY A 335 -6.59 -10.02 -4.24
N ASN A 336 -6.33 -9.69 -5.51
CA ASN A 336 -6.84 -8.45 -6.12
C ASN A 336 -8.37 -8.45 -6.26
N ALA A 337 -9.01 -9.60 -6.46
CA ALA A 337 -10.47 -9.69 -6.54
C ALA A 337 -11.15 -9.32 -5.21
N LEU A 338 -10.44 -9.50 -4.08
CA LEU A 338 -10.93 -9.06 -2.78
C LEU A 338 -11.06 -7.53 -2.68
N ASN A 339 -10.36 -6.75 -3.50
CA ASN A 339 -10.57 -5.29 -3.55
C ASN A 339 -11.98 -4.97 -4.05
N ILE A 340 -12.50 -5.73 -5.02
CA ILE A 340 -13.86 -5.57 -5.53
C ILE A 340 -14.90 -6.07 -4.52
N ASP A 341 -14.64 -7.20 -3.84
CA ASP A 341 -15.51 -7.68 -2.76
C ASP A 341 -15.60 -6.66 -1.62
N GLY A 342 -14.47 -6.10 -1.20
CA GLY A 342 -14.41 -5.03 -0.20
C GLY A 342 -15.12 -3.75 -0.65
N ALA A 343 -15.11 -3.45 -1.95
CA ALA A 343 -15.87 -2.34 -2.50
C ALA A 343 -17.38 -2.57 -2.43
N TYR A 344 -17.87 -3.78 -2.74
CA TYR A 344 -19.28 -4.13 -2.56
C TYR A 344 -19.71 -4.05 -1.09
N LEU A 345 -18.89 -4.58 -0.17
CA LEU A 345 -19.09 -4.45 1.27
C LEU A 345 -19.21 -2.97 1.67
N THR A 346 -18.34 -2.11 1.15
CA THR A 346 -18.36 -0.66 1.42
C THR A 346 -19.64 -0.01 0.88
N LEU A 347 -20.09 -0.37 -0.32
CA LEU A 347 -21.36 0.16 -0.85
C LEU A 347 -22.56 -0.27 0.00
N ALA A 348 -22.58 -1.52 0.45
CA ALA A 348 -23.62 -2.03 1.34
C ALA A 348 -23.59 -1.35 2.72
N SER A 349 -22.39 -1.07 3.26
CA SER A 349 -22.26 -0.38 4.54
C SER A 349 -22.72 1.07 4.44
N MET A 350 -22.36 1.79 3.36
CA MET A 350 -22.79 3.18 3.11
C MET A 350 -24.31 3.32 3.13
N THR A 351 -25.05 2.36 2.57
CA THR A 351 -26.52 2.35 2.55
C THR A 351 -27.13 1.66 3.76
N THR A 352 -26.33 1.24 4.74
CA THR A 352 -26.76 0.50 5.94
C THR A 352 -27.57 -0.76 5.62
N ASN A 353 -27.30 -1.40 4.48
CA ASN A 353 -27.89 -2.67 4.11
C ASN A 353 -27.20 -3.81 4.87
N TRP A 354 -27.47 -3.91 6.18
CA TRP A 354 -26.78 -4.84 7.08
C TRP A 354 -26.84 -6.31 6.65
N PRO A 355 -27.96 -6.84 6.11
CA PRO A 355 -27.96 -8.20 5.56
C PRO A 355 -26.93 -8.42 4.46
N ASP A 356 -26.80 -7.48 3.51
CA ASP A 356 -25.80 -7.57 2.43
C ASP A 356 -24.37 -7.37 2.99
N VAL A 357 -24.18 -6.46 3.96
CA VAL A 357 -22.88 -6.33 4.67
C VAL A 357 -22.45 -7.66 5.29
N LEU A 358 -23.35 -8.38 5.97
CA LEU A 358 -23.04 -9.68 6.56
C LEU A 358 -22.68 -10.72 5.49
N ALA A 359 -23.50 -10.86 4.46
CA ALA A 359 -23.26 -11.82 3.38
C ALA A 359 -21.92 -11.57 2.65
N ARG A 360 -21.62 -10.29 2.36
CA ARG A 360 -20.37 -9.87 1.71
C ARG A 360 -19.17 -10.07 2.63
N ALA A 361 -19.30 -9.73 3.91
CA ALA A 361 -18.22 -9.93 4.89
C ALA A 361 -17.88 -11.41 5.03
N ASP A 362 -18.88 -12.29 5.17
CA ASP A 362 -18.66 -13.73 5.31
C ASP A 362 -17.99 -14.31 4.06
N THR A 363 -18.43 -13.88 2.86
CA THR A 363 -17.81 -14.29 1.58
C THR A 363 -16.35 -13.83 1.50
N PHE A 364 -16.08 -12.56 1.80
CA PHE A 364 -14.72 -12.01 1.81
C PHE A 364 -13.83 -12.77 2.79
N LEU A 365 -14.30 -12.98 4.03
CA LEU A 365 -13.51 -13.63 5.08
C LEU A 365 -13.25 -15.10 4.77
N ALA A 366 -14.19 -15.81 4.15
CA ALA A 366 -13.98 -17.18 3.68
C ALA A 366 -12.87 -17.25 2.63
N ARG A 367 -12.90 -16.37 1.61
CA ARG A 367 -11.84 -16.26 0.60
C ARG A 367 -10.51 -15.78 1.19
N ALA A 368 -10.54 -14.85 2.13
CA ALA A 368 -9.32 -14.39 2.78
C ALA A 368 -8.62 -15.53 3.55
N ARG A 369 -9.37 -16.44 4.16
CA ARG A 369 -8.81 -17.64 4.82
C ARG A 369 -8.15 -18.59 3.83
N THR A 370 -8.73 -18.82 2.65
CA THR A 370 -8.12 -19.69 1.62
C THR A 370 -6.82 -19.09 1.07
N LEU A 371 -6.78 -17.76 0.97
CA LEU A 371 -5.61 -17.00 0.49
C LEU A 371 -4.52 -16.82 1.55
N GLY A 372 -4.86 -16.96 2.84
CA GLY A 372 -3.93 -16.91 3.96
C GLY A 372 -3.16 -15.60 4.03
N SER A 373 -1.84 -15.69 4.20
CA SER A 373 -0.95 -14.53 4.31
C SER A 373 -0.91 -13.66 3.06
N ASN A 374 -1.48 -14.07 1.93
CA ASN A 374 -1.57 -13.21 0.74
C ASN A 374 -2.52 -12.02 0.93
N VAL A 375 -3.41 -12.06 1.93
CA VAL A 375 -4.31 -10.94 2.24
C VAL A 375 -3.73 -10.10 3.37
N ASN A 376 -3.79 -8.79 3.22
CA ASN A 376 -3.33 -7.86 4.25
C ASN A 376 -4.18 -7.99 5.51
N ARG A 377 -3.53 -7.97 6.68
CA ARG A 377 -4.20 -8.07 7.97
C ARG A 377 -5.17 -6.91 8.19
N SER A 378 -4.79 -5.70 7.77
CA SER A 378 -5.67 -4.53 7.83
C SER A 378 -7.00 -4.75 7.11
N ALA A 379 -6.98 -5.33 5.90
CA ALA A 379 -8.20 -5.61 5.14
C ALA A 379 -9.12 -6.60 5.88
N VAL A 380 -8.57 -7.70 6.41
CA VAL A 380 -9.33 -8.69 7.18
C VAL A 380 -9.94 -8.06 8.43
N THR A 381 -9.16 -7.28 9.18
CA THR A 381 -9.63 -6.58 10.39
C THR A 381 -10.73 -5.57 10.07
N SER A 382 -10.59 -4.79 8.99
CA SER A 382 -11.62 -3.85 8.55
C SER A 382 -12.92 -4.55 8.14
N VAL A 383 -12.84 -5.70 7.44
CA VAL A 383 -14.05 -6.48 7.13
C VAL A 383 -14.69 -7.05 8.39
N GLN A 384 -13.89 -7.51 9.36
CA GLN A 384 -14.42 -7.95 10.65
C GLN A 384 -15.10 -6.81 11.43
N ALA A 385 -14.58 -5.58 11.34
CA ALA A 385 -15.22 -4.42 11.95
C ALA A 385 -16.60 -4.14 11.33
N TRP A 386 -16.72 -4.17 10.01
CA TRP A 386 -18.02 -4.03 9.32
C TRP A 386 -18.98 -5.16 9.66
N ARG A 387 -18.48 -6.40 9.74
CA ARG A 387 -19.27 -7.56 10.17
C ARG A 387 -19.79 -7.40 11.60
N ALA A 388 -18.91 -7.00 12.53
CA ALA A 388 -19.28 -6.75 13.92
C ALA A 388 -20.35 -5.65 14.03
N CYS A 389 -20.15 -4.54 13.31
CA CYS A 389 -21.13 -3.46 13.20
C CYS A 389 -22.48 -4.00 12.70
N ALA A 390 -22.54 -4.68 11.56
CA ALA A 390 -23.78 -5.22 11.02
C ALA A 390 -24.49 -6.21 11.96
N LEU A 391 -23.75 -7.08 12.67
CA LEU A 391 -24.31 -7.99 13.67
C LEU A 391 -24.94 -7.22 14.85
N TRP A 392 -24.26 -6.21 15.38
CA TRP A 392 -24.83 -5.35 16.42
C TRP A 392 -26.09 -4.63 15.94
N ARG A 393 -26.07 -4.07 14.72
CA ARG A 393 -27.19 -3.33 14.12
C ARG A 393 -28.41 -4.20 13.81
N THR A 394 -28.24 -5.51 13.76
CA THR A 394 -29.31 -6.49 13.52
C THR A 394 -29.69 -7.28 14.78
N ASN A 395 -29.34 -6.77 15.98
CA ASN A 395 -29.61 -7.40 17.28
C ASN A 395 -29.00 -8.81 17.46
N GLN A 396 -27.91 -9.11 16.74
CA GLN A 396 -27.16 -10.36 16.86
C GLN A 396 -25.93 -10.20 17.77
N GLY A 397 -26.10 -9.57 18.94
CA GLY A 397 -25.01 -9.18 19.84
C GLY A 397 -24.09 -10.34 20.25
N ALA A 398 -24.65 -11.52 20.53
CA ALA A 398 -23.85 -12.72 20.86
C ALA A 398 -22.91 -13.14 19.71
N ALA A 399 -23.39 -13.12 18.46
CA ALA A 399 -22.57 -13.39 17.29
C ALA A 399 -21.54 -12.27 17.03
N ALA A 400 -21.90 -11.02 17.38
CA ALA A 400 -21.03 -9.87 17.22
C ALA A 400 -19.79 -9.93 18.12
N GLN A 401 -19.90 -10.53 19.32
CA GLN A 401 -18.81 -10.60 20.30
C GLN A 401 -17.51 -11.15 19.71
N ARG A 402 -17.57 -12.25 18.94
CA ARG A 402 -16.37 -12.84 18.33
C ARG A 402 -15.72 -11.90 17.33
N ALA A 403 -16.52 -11.29 16.43
CA ALA A 403 -15.99 -10.36 15.44
C ALA A 403 -15.43 -9.09 16.11
N THR A 404 -16.09 -8.58 17.16
CA THR A 404 -15.58 -7.47 17.97
C THR A 404 -14.26 -7.84 18.65
N ALA A 405 -14.14 -9.02 19.25
CA ALA A 405 -12.92 -9.45 19.93
C ALA A 405 -11.74 -9.54 18.95
N GLU A 406 -11.93 -10.11 17.76
CA GLU A 406 -10.89 -10.18 16.73
C GLU A 406 -10.37 -8.79 16.31
N VAL A 407 -11.26 -7.80 16.22
CA VAL A 407 -10.90 -6.41 15.89
C VAL A 407 -10.17 -5.73 17.05
N VAL A 408 -10.71 -5.82 18.27
CA VAL A 408 -10.14 -5.19 19.47
C VAL A 408 -8.77 -5.78 19.79
N LEU A 409 -8.52 -7.06 19.56
CA LEU A 409 -7.18 -7.66 19.71
C LEU A 409 -6.12 -7.03 18.78
N ALA A 410 -6.54 -6.38 17.68
CA ALA A 410 -5.64 -5.71 16.75
C ALA A 410 -5.50 -4.19 16.99
N GLU A 411 -6.23 -3.61 17.95
CA GLU A 411 -6.37 -2.15 18.10
C GLU A 411 -5.06 -1.41 18.42
N ALA A 412 -4.08 -2.10 19.02
CA ALA A 412 -2.78 -1.54 19.34
C ALA A 412 -1.95 -1.23 18.08
N ILE A 413 -2.29 -1.89 16.96
CA ILE A 413 -1.59 -1.73 15.68
C ILE A 413 -2.49 -1.04 14.66
N LEU A 414 -3.76 -1.44 14.62
CA LEU A 414 -4.80 -1.06 13.66
C LEU A 414 -6.01 -0.42 14.36
N PRO A 415 -5.83 0.75 15.02
CA PRO A 415 -6.89 1.36 15.84
C PRO A 415 -8.13 1.81 15.05
N GLY A 416 -7.99 2.08 13.74
CA GLY A 416 -9.11 2.53 12.90
C GLY A 416 -10.29 1.57 12.90
N ALA A 417 -10.04 0.28 12.71
CA ALA A 417 -11.10 -0.73 12.67
C ALA A 417 -11.80 -0.89 14.04
N ALA A 418 -11.07 -0.75 15.14
CA ALA A 418 -11.67 -0.76 16.48
C ALA A 418 -12.52 0.49 16.73
N MET A 419 -12.05 1.66 16.29
CA MET A 419 -12.82 2.90 16.33
C MET A 419 -14.13 2.77 15.55
N ASP A 420 -14.10 2.19 14.34
CA ASP A 420 -15.29 1.95 13.52
C ASP A 420 -16.34 1.11 14.28
N VAL A 421 -15.90 0.08 15.01
CA VAL A 421 -16.79 -0.77 15.84
C VAL A 421 -17.40 0.04 16.99
N HIS A 422 -16.60 0.80 17.74
CA HIS A 422 -17.10 1.58 18.87
C HIS A 422 -18.10 2.64 18.43
N VAL A 423 -17.76 3.38 17.37
CA VAL A 423 -18.61 4.44 16.81
C VAL A 423 -19.91 3.86 16.26
N CYS A 424 -19.87 2.75 15.51
CA CYS A 424 -21.09 2.12 14.98
C CYS A 424 -22.06 1.67 16.10
N ARG A 425 -21.51 1.24 17.25
CA ARG A 425 -22.26 0.85 18.44
C ARG A 425 -22.75 2.03 19.28
N GLY A 426 -22.32 3.25 18.98
CA GLY A 426 -22.56 4.42 19.83
C GLY A 426 -21.81 4.38 21.17
N ASP A 427 -20.75 3.57 21.27
CA ASP A 427 -19.95 3.40 22.48
C ASP A 427 -18.89 4.52 22.58
N ILE A 428 -19.35 5.72 22.92
CA ILE A 428 -18.51 6.92 23.06
C ILE A 428 -17.41 6.71 24.11
N ALA A 429 -17.70 5.99 25.20
CA ALA A 429 -16.76 5.79 26.29
C ALA A 429 -15.55 4.97 25.82
N SER A 430 -15.78 3.82 25.18
CA SER A 430 -14.69 3.00 24.65
C SER A 430 -13.95 3.69 23.50
N ALA A 431 -14.67 4.41 22.62
CA ALA A 431 -14.05 5.19 21.55
C ALA A 431 -13.09 6.27 22.10
N ARG A 432 -13.50 6.99 23.16
CA ARG A 432 -12.64 7.98 23.84
C ARG A 432 -11.44 7.30 24.50
N ALA A 433 -11.66 6.19 25.22
CA ALA A 433 -10.58 5.45 25.87
C ALA A 433 -9.52 4.98 24.87
N LEU A 434 -9.96 4.41 23.74
CA LEU A 434 -9.08 4.03 22.63
C LEU A 434 -8.28 5.24 22.13
N LEU A 435 -8.94 6.36 21.86
CA LEU A 435 -8.27 7.54 21.32
C LEU A 435 -7.23 8.13 22.28
N ILE A 436 -7.52 8.19 23.59
CA ILE A 436 -6.55 8.61 24.62
C ILE A 436 -5.35 7.67 24.62
N ALA A 437 -5.58 6.35 24.65
CA ALA A 437 -4.51 5.37 24.66
C ALA A 437 -3.62 5.49 23.42
N ARG A 438 -4.20 5.70 22.24
CA ARG A 438 -3.43 5.87 20.99
C ARG A 438 -2.73 7.22 20.88
N LEU A 439 -3.24 8.30 21.47
CA LEU A 439 -2.52 9.59 21.58
C LEU A 439 -1.26 9.45 22.44
N THR A 440 -1.32 8.64 23.51
CA THR A 440 -0.17 8.39 24.39
C THR A 440 0.87 7.47 23.77
N ASP A 441 0.45 6.52 22.92
CA ASP A 441 1.33 5.56 22.25
C ASP A 441 1.99 6.15 20.99
N GLU A 442 3.31 6.30 21.04
CA GLU A 442 4.10 6.87 19.95
C GLU A 442 3.93 6.14 18.60
N ALA A 443 3.73 4.82 18.63
CA ALA A 443 3.62 4.03 17.40
C ALA A 443 2.34 4.34 16.62
N THR A 444 1.26 4.74 17.31
CA THR A 444 -0.07 4.99 16.74
C THR A 444 -0.55 6.43 16.88
N ARG A 445 0.23 7.29 17.55
CA ARG A 445 -0.11 8.69 17.81
C ARG A 445 -0.46 9.45 16.54
N ASP A 446 0.23 9.17 15.45
CA ASP A 446 -0.04 9.77 14.13
C ASP A 446 -1.51 9.56 13.70
N TRP A 447 -2.01 8.32 13.79
CA TRP A 447 -3.42 8.02 13.50
C TRP A 447 -4.37 8.80 14.43
N ALA A 448 -4.07 8.83 15.73
CA ALA A 448 -4.92 9.49 16.71
C ALA A 448 -4.96 11.00 16.53
N LEU A 449 -3.82 11.61 16.19
CA LEU A 449 -3.70 13.02 15.88
C LEU A 449 -4.43 13.38 14.58
N HIS A 450 -4.41 12.52 13.55
CA HIS A 450 -5.23 12.71 12.35
C HIS A 450 -6.72 12.63 12.68
N TYR A 451 -7.14 11.66 13.50
CA TYR A 451 -8.54 11.49 13.87
C TYR A 451 -9.14 12.73 14.55
N VAL A 452 -8.34 13.44 15.36
CA VAL A 452 -8.83 14.64 16.08
C VAL A 452 -8.86 15.92 15.25
N GLN A 453 -8.28 15.92 14.05
CA GLN A 453 -8.25 17.14 13.23
C GLN A 453 -9.66 17.56 12.81
N PRO A 454 -9.88 18.87 12.57
CA PRO A 454 -11.12 19.32 11.96
C PRO A 454 -11.30 18.64 10.59
N ARG A 455 -12.55 18.35 10.25
CA ARG A 455 -12.94 17.75 8.97
C ARG A 455 -14.24 18.38 8.50
N LEU A 456 -14.55 18.28 7.21
CA LEU A 456 -15.90 18.57 6.73
C LEU A 456 -16.83 17.42 7.07
N ASP A 457 -17.81 17.69 7.91
CA ASP A 457 -18.87 16.75 8.20
C ASP A 457 -19.91 16.80 7.07
N THR A 458 -19.89 15.79 6.19
CA THR A 458 -20.94 15.59 5.18
C THR A 458 -21.75 14.35 5.48
N MET A 459 -23.01 14.57 5.87
CA MET A 459 -23.98 13.52 6.20
C MET A 459 -24.66 12.93 4.95
N SER A 460 -23.88 12.69 3.89
CA SER A 460 -24.38 12.33 2.55
C SER A 460 -24.92 10.90 2.46
N THR A 461 -24.48 9.99 3.34
CA THR A 461 -24.91 8.58 3.34
C THR A 461 -25.69 8.21 4.62
N PRO A 462 -26.58 7.19 4.58
CA PRO A 462 -27.18 6.63 5.78
C PRO A 462 -26.17 6.26 6.87
N LEU A 463 -25.02 5.67 6.48
CA LEU A 463 -23.95 5.36 7.42
C LEU A 463 -23.35 6.62 8.04
N ALA A 464 -23.04 7.64 7.25
CA ALA A 464 -22.49 8.90 7.74
C ALA A 464 -23.41 9.56 8.78
N ARG A 465 -24.73 9.59 8.51
CA ARG A 465 -25.74 10.08 9.47
C ARG A 465 -25.74 9.31 10.78
N LEU A 466 -25.41 8.02 10.73
CA LEU A 466 -25.32 7.18 11.91
C LEU A 466 -24.05 7.45 12.73
N VAL A 467 -22.89 7.52 12.07
CA VAL A 467 -21.59 7.48 12.76
C VAL A 467 -21.03 8.87 13.09
N GLN A 468 -21.23 9.86 12.21
CA GLN A 468 -20.59 11.18 12.35
C GLN A 468 -20.94 11.92 13.66
N PRO A 469 -22.19 11.90 14.17
CA PRO A 469 -22.49 12.54 15.45
C PRO A 469 -21.68 11.94 16.61
N ILE A 470 -21.50 10.61 16.60
CA ILE A 470 -20.72 9.89 17.60
C ILE A 470 -19.22 10.22 17.45
N GLU A 471 -18.70 10.21 16.23
CA GLU A 471 -17.31 10.58 15.96
C GLU A 471 -17.02 12.02 16.39
N ALA A 472 -17.93 12.97 16.11
CA ALA A 472 -17.81 14.36 16.52
C ALA A 472 -17.82 14.50 18.05
N ALA A 473 -18.71 13.77 18.75
CA ALA A 473 -18.77 13.75 20.21
C ALA A 473 -17.47 13.21 20.83
N VAL A 474 -16.85 12.18 20.24
CA VAL A 474 -15.55 11.65 20.67
C VAL A 474 -14.44 12.66 20.39
N ARG A 475 -14.33 13.14 19.15
CA ARG A 475 -13.25 14.04 18.69
C ARG A 475 -13.20 15.36 19.44
N LEU A 476 -14.37 15.94 19.73
CA LEU A 476 -14.51 17.25 20.37
C LEU A 476 -14.57 17.17 21.90
N ALA A 477 -14.48 15.96 22.49
CA ALA A 477 -14.53 15.81 23.93
C ALA A 477 -13.35 16.57 24.61
N PRO A 478 -13.60 17.31 25.72
CA PRO A 478 -12.56 18.16 26.33
C PRO A 478 -11.28 17.42 26.74
N ASP A 479 -11.40 16.18 27.24
CA ASP A 479 -10.27 15.33 27.60
C ASP A 479 -9.47 14.85 26.38
N ILE A 480 -10.13 14.57 25.26
CA ILE A 480 -9.49 14.24 23.99
C ILE A 480 -8.71 15.45 23.47
N VAL A 481 -9.34 16.63 23.43
CA VAL A 481 -8.69 17.87 22.99
C VAL A 481 -7.49 18.22 23.86
N ALA A 482 -7.63 18.13 25.20
CA ALA A 482 -6.54 18.35 26.13
C ALA A 482 -5.39 17.36 25.92
N THR A 483 -5.70 16.06 25.74
CA THR A 483 -4.70 15.02 25.48
C THR A 483 -4.00 15.24 24.13
N ALA A 484 -4.74 15.56 23.07
CA ALA A 484 -4.19 15.85 21.76
C ALA A 484 -3.23 17.04 21.81
N ASN A 485 -3.61 18.13 22.49
CA ASN A 485 -2.77 19.31 22.66
C ASN A 485 -1.55 19.09 23.58
N ARG A 486 -1.51 17.99 24.35
CA ARG A 486 -0.30 17.57 25.09
C ARG A 486 0.74 16.93 24.16
N PHE A 487 0.31 16.14 23.19
CA PHE A 487 1.19 15.36 22.30
C PHE A 487 1.34 15.95 20.90
N GLY A 488 0.58 16.99 20.57
CA GLY A 488 0.51 17.55 19.23
C GLY A 488 -0.23 18.88 19.21
N ARG A 489 -0.93 19.15 18.11
CA ARG A 489 -1.86 20.27 17.99
C ARG A 489 -3.06 19.90 17.11
N ILE A 490 -4.15 20.61 17.34
CA ILE A 490 -5.34 20.59 16.47
C ILE A 490 -5.29 21.85 15.61
N LEU A 491 -5.37 21.71 14.30
CA LEU A 491 -5.37 22.84 13.38
C LEU A 491 -6.68 23.64 13.49
N PRO A 492 -6.67 24.96 13.20
CA PRO A 492 -7.88 25.78 13.27
C PRO A 492 -8.87 25.48 12.15
N GLN A 493 -8.40 24.90 11.05
CA GLN A 493 -9.19 24.59 9.86
C GLN A 493 -8.87 23.17 9.37
N PRO A 494 -9.84 22.50 8.73
CA PRO A 494 -9.62 21.21 8.10
C PRO A 494 -8.60 21.29 6.96
N VAL A 495 -7.65 20.36 6.94
CA VAL A 495 -6.83 20.10 5.75
C VAL A 495 -7.68 19.28 4.79
N ASP A 496 -7.75 19.72 3.55
CA ASP A 496 -8.51 19.08 2.47
C ASP A 496 -10.03 19.17 2.55
N ALA A 497 -10.56 20.24 3.14
CA ALA A 497 -12.01 20.51 3.11
C ALA A 497 -12.58 20.67 1.70
N ALA A 498 -12.00 21.56 0.91
CA ALA A 498 -12.49 21.85 -0.44
C ALA A 498 -11.32 21.86 -1.42
N LEU A 499 -11.64 21.72 -2.70
CA LEU A 499 -10.64 21.90 -3.74
C LEU A 499 -9.92 23.24 -3.53
N PRO A 500 -8.56 23.26 -3.56
CA PRO A 500 -7.80 24.48 -3.38
C PRO A 500 -8.23 25.56 -4.39
N LYS A 501 -8.29 26.81 -3.94
CA LYS A 501 -8.62 27.95 -4.81
C LYS A 501 -7.65 27.98 -6.01
N GLY A 502 -8.20 28.13 -7.21
CA GLY A 502 -7.42 28.16 -8.45
C GLY A 502 -7.08 26.78 -9.01
N PHE A 503 -7.50 25.67 -8.38
CA PHE A 503 -7.39 24.36 -8.98
C PHE A 503 -8.51 24.13 -10.02
N GLU A 504 -8.12 23.85 -11.26
CA GLU A 504 -9.03 23.56 -12.37
C GLU A 504 -8.95 22.07 -12.72
N ALA A 505 -9.83 21.24 -12.14
CA ALA A 505 -9.74 19.79 -12.27
C ALA A 505 -9.88 19.25 -13.71
N PHE A 506 -10.61 19.98 -14.56
CA PHE A 506 -10.87 19.63 -15.96
C PHE A 506 -9.90 20.28 -16.95
N ARG A 507 -8.96 21.10 -16.48
CA ARG A 507 -8.03 21.77 -17.36
C ARG A 507 -7.12 20.72 -18.00
N ALA A 508 -7.13 20.66 -19.34
CA ALA A 508 -6.07 19.95 -20.05
C ALA A 508 -4.72 20.57 -19.64
N PRO A 509 -3.65 19.80 -19.44
CA PRO A 509 -2.34 20.39 -19.23
C PRO A 509 -2.06 21.35 -20.41
N PRO A 510 -1.46 22.53 -20.16
CA PRO A 510 -0.83 23.23 -21.26
C PRO A 510 0.08 22.21 -21.96
N ARG A 511 -0.04 22.05 -23.28
CA ARG A 511 0.88 21.19 -24.05
C ARG A 511 2.29 21.64 -23.70
N SER A 512 2.98 20.88 -22.88
CA SER A 512 4.36 21.18 -22.53
C SER A 512 5.16 21.05 -23.83
N LYS A 513 5.77 22.16 -24.28
CA LYS A 513 7.02 22.01 -25.01
C LYS A 513 7.91 21.10 -24.13
N PRO A 514 8.57 20.07 -24.69
CA PRO A 514 9.43 19.20 -23.92
C PRO A 514 10.36 20.04 -23.03
N LEU A 515 10.54 19.62 -21.78
CA LEU A 515 11.63 20.16 -20.97
C LEU A 515 12.94 19.91 -21.74
N GLU A 516 13.76 20.96 -21.86
CA GLU A 516 15.09 20.88 -22.46
C GLU A 516 15.84 19.68 -21.85
N PRO A 517 16.52 18.85 -22.68
CA PRO A 517 17.36 17.77 -22.17
C PRO A 517 18.46 18.38 -21.29
N GLY A 518 18.33 18.26 -19.97
CA GLY A 518 19.27 18.84 -19.01
C GLY A 518 18.64 19.54 -17.79
N ALA A 519 17.32 19.56 -17.66
CA ALA A 519 16.64 20.07 -16.46
C ALA A 519 16.43 18.99 -15.38
N ILE A 520 17.50 18.34 -14.91
CA ILE A 520 17.78 17.89 -13.52
C ILE A 520 19.30 17.86 -13.37
#